data_AF-A0A524HZ58-F1
#
_entry.id   AF-A0A524HZ58-F1
#
_cell.length_a   1.000
_cell.length_b   1.000
_cell.length_c   1.000
_cell.angle_alpha   90.00
_cell.angle_beta   90.00
_cell.angle_gamma   90.00
#
_symmetry.space_group_name_H-M   'P 1'
#
loop_
_entity.id
_entity.type
_entity.pdbx_description
1 polymer ?
#
loop_
_entity_poly.entity_id
_entity_poly.type
_entity_poly.pdbx_seq_one_letter_code
_entity_poly.pdbx_strand_id
1 'polypeptide(L)' 'VFEEVDRLGGSISAEHGLGLAKNDYIARYKSTVEIDVMKSLKSALDPKNILNPGKVLPGR' A
#
# COMPACT_ATOMS: atom_id res chain seq x y z
N VAL A 1 8.20 -12.53 10.54
CA VAL A 1 8.55 -11.16 10.97
C VAL A 1 7.35 -10.23 10.82
N PHE A 2 6.82 -9.98 9.61
CA PHE A 2 5.66 -9.08 9.45
C PHE A 2 4.42 -9.55 10.22
N GLU A 3 4.11 -10.84 10.22
CA GLU A 3 3.00 -11.38 11.03
C GLU A 3 3.15 -11.07 12.53
N GLU A 4 4.38 -11.09 13.06
CA GLU A 4 4.63 -10.73 14.46
C GLU A 4 4.51 -9.22 14.70
N VAL A 5 4.95 -8.40 13.72
CA VAL A 5 4.75 -6.94 13.76
C VAL A 5 3.25 -6.62 13.77
N ASP A 6 2.44 -7.30 12.97
CA ASP A 6 0.98 -7.13 12.95
C ASP A 6 0.33 -7.53 14.27
N ARG A 7 0.71 -8.70 14.81
CA ARG A 7 0.23 -9.20 16.10
C ARG A 7 0.47 -8.21 17.25
N LEU A 8 1.55 -7.43 17.16
CA LEU A 8 1.91 -6.41 18.15
C LEU A 8 1.35 -5.02 17.81
N GLY A 9 0.56 -4.86 16.74
CA GLY A 9 0.02 -3.58 16.30
C GLY A 9 1.07 -2.60 15.76
N GLY A 10 2.23 -3.11 15.32
CA GLY A 10 3.34 -2.32 14.82
C GLY A 10 3.19 -1.93 13.34
N SER A 11 4.05 -1.00 12.90
CA SER A 11 4.14 -0.61 11.49
C SER A 11 5.19 -1.45 10.74
N ILE A 12 4.82 -2.01 9.59
CA ILE A 12 5.77 -2.73 8.70
C ILE A 12 6.77 -1.81 8.01
N SER A 13 6.52 -0.51 8.03
CA SER A 13 7.44 0.48 7.51
C SER A 13 7.26 1.78 8.28
N ALA A 14 8.15 2.02 9.25
CA ALA A 14 8.15 3.26 10.01
C ALA A 14 8.44 4.47 9.10
N GLU A 15 9.42 4.35 8.20
CA GLU A 15 9.96 5.47 7.43
C GLU A 15 10.25 5.15 5.95
N HIS A 16 10.72 3.93 5.63
CA HIS A 16 11.15 3.57 4.28
C HIS A 16 10.02 3.43 3.24
N GLY A 17 8.75 3.46 3.67
CA GLY A 17 7.59 3.27 2.79
C GLY A 17 7.39 1.82 2.31
N LEU A 18 6.48 1.62 1.35
CA LEU A 18 6.10 0.28 0.87
C LEU A 18 6.86 -0.15 -0.39
N GLY A 19 6.95 0.76 -1.37
CA GLY A 19 7.55 0.46 -2.67
C GLY A 19 6.93 -0.76 -3.34
N LEU A 20 7.77 -1.57 -4.00
CA LEU A 20 7.38 -2.89 -4.49
C LEU A 20 7.51 -3.97 -3.41
N ALA A 21 8.55 -3.87 -2.57
CA ALA A 21 8.94 -4.92 -1.62
C ALA A 21 7.89 -5.25 -0.55
N LYS A 22 7.02 -4.29 -0.21
CA LYS A 22 5.98 -4.47 0.82
C LYS A 22 4.56 -4.29 0.27
N ASN A 23 4.38 -4.25 -1.05
CA ASN A 23 3.08 -3.96 -1.66
C ASN A 23 2.05 -5.05 -1.31
N ASP A 24 2.44 -6.33 -1.37
CA ASP A 24 1.55 -7.46 -1.09
C ASP A 24 1.03 -7.49 0.36
N TYR A 25 1.72 -6.81 1.28
CA TYR A 25 1.31 -6.74 2.67
C TYR A 25 0.27 -5.66 2.93
N ILE A 26 0.05 -4.72 2.01
CA ILE A 26 -0.81 -3.56 2.28
C ILE A 26 -2.24 -3.95 2.65
N ALA A 27 -2.77 -5.03 2.07
CA ALA A 27 -4.12 -5.52 2.34
C ALA A 27 -4.30 -6.03 3.80
N ARG A 28 -3.20 -6.35 4.50
CA ARG A 28 -3.24 -6.76 5.91
C ARG A 28 -3.15 -5.57 6.87
N TYR A 29 -2.46 -4.50 6.49
CA TYR A 29 -2.20 -3.34 7.36
C TYR A 29 -3.08 -2.12 7.10
N LYS A 30 -3.91 -2.16 6.06
CA LYS A 30 -4.81 -1.07 5.69
C LYS A 30 -6.21 -1.59 5.51
N SER A 31 -7.17 -0.84 6.04
CA SER A 31 -8.58 -1.11 5.81
C SER A 31 -8.90 -0.98 4.31
N THR A 32 -9.92 -1.70 3.86
CA THR A 32 -10.41 -1.59 2.47
C THR A 32 -10.75 -0.14 2.11
N VAL A 33 -11.31 0.62 3.06
CA VAL A 33 -11.63 2.04 2.89
C VAL A 33 -10.37 2.88 2.62
N GLU A 34 -9.30 2.71 3.40
CA GLU A 34 -8.03 3.41 3.15
C GLU A 34 -7.47 3.07 1.76
N ILE A 35 -7.51 1.79 1.36
CA ILE A 35 -7.06 1.35 0.04
C ILE A 35 -7.88 2.02 -1.07
N ASP A 36 -9.21 2.06 -0.94
CA ASP A 36 -10.10 2.63 -1.96
C ASP A 36 -9.91 4.14 -2.09
N VAL A 37 -9.68 4.85 -0.98
CA VAL A 37 -9.32 6.27 -1.00
C VAL A 37 -8.01 6.49 -1.74
N MET A 38 -6.97 5.71 -1.45
CA MET A 38 -5.69 5.83 -2.16
C MET A 38 -5.80 5.53 -3.65
N LYS A 39 -6.57 4.50 -4.04
CA LYS A 39 -6.83 4.17 -5.45
C LYS A 39 -7.60 5.29 -6.16
N SER A 40 -8.57 5.91 -5.47
CA SER A 40 -9.33 7.04 -6.00
C SER A 40 -8.41 8.24 -6.25
N LEU A 41 -7.54 8.57 -5.29
CA LEU A 41 -6.56 9.63 -5.43
C LEU A 41 -5.56 9.35 -6.56
N LYS A 42 -5.03 8.11 -6.65
CA LYS A 42 -4.13 7.69 -7.72
C LYS A 42 -4.78 7.85 -9.10
N SER A 43 -6.04 7.46 -9.24
CA SER A 43 -6.78 7.56 -10.50
C SER A 43 -7.07 9.01 -10.89
N ALA A 44 -7.33 9.88 -9.90
CA ALA A 44 -7.55 11.31 -10.14
C ALA A 44 -6.27 12.03 -10.60
N LEU A 45 -5.11 11.67 -10.02
CA LEU A 45 -3.83 12.33 -10.31
C LEU A 45 -3.07 11.71 -11.50
N ASP A 46 -3.20 10.40 -11.71
CA ASP A 46 -2.52 9.65 -12.77
C ASP A 46 -3.47 8.65 -13.43
N PRO A 47 -4.44 9.14 -14.23
CA PRO A 47 -5.46 8.29 -14.85
C PRO A 47 -4.89 7.31 -15.88
N LYS A 48 -3.67 7.57 -16.41
CA LYS A 48 -2.97 6.67 -17.34
C LYS A 48 -2.04 5.68 -16.63
N ASN A 49 -1.93 5.76 -15.31
CA ASN A 49 -1.08 4.90 -14.48
C ASN A 49 0.40 4.83 -14.94
N ILE A 50 0.96 5.96 -15.39
CA ILE A 50 2.34 6.02 -15.88
C ILE A 50 3.37 6.24 -14.75
N LEU A 51 2.93 6.77 -13.61
CA LEU A 51 3.81 7.08 -12.48
C LEU A 51 3.90 5.90 -11.53
N ASN A 52 5.00 5.15 -11.60
CA ASN A 52 5.31 4.02 -10.71
C ASN A 52 4.21 2.92 -10.66
N PRO A 53 3.88 2.29 -11.80
CA PRO A 53 2.90 1.20 -11.83
C PRO A 53 3.34 0.03 -10.94
N GLY A 54 2.38 -0.57 -10.23
CA GLY A 54 2.61 -1.75 -9.40
C GLY A 54 3.38 -1.51 -8.09
N LYS A 55 3.65 -0.25 -7.72
CA LYS A 55 4.25 0.12 -6.43
C LYS A 55 3.19 0.77 -5.55
N VAL A 56 3.34 0.61 -4.22
CA VAL A 56 2.47 1.18 -3.17
C VAL A 56 1.04 0.65 -3.17
N LEU A 57 0.37 0.60 -4.33
CA LEU A 57 -0.93 -0.02 -4.48
C LEU A 57 -0.77 -1.29 -5.33
N PRO A 58 -1.44 -2.39 -4.98
CA PRO A 58 -1.45 -3.58 -5.81
C PRO A 58 -2.03 -3.22 -7.18
N GLY A 59 -1.51 -3.86 -8.22
CA GLY A 59 -1.98 -3.69 -9.59
C GLY A 59 -3.48 -3.88 -9.70
N ARG A 60 -4.08 -3.24 -10.71
CA ARG A 60 -5.47 -3.51 -11.08
C ARG A 60 -5.60 -4.90 -11.70
#